data_AF-E9I565-F1
#
_entry.id   AF-E9I565-F1
#
_cell.length_a   1.000
_cell.length_b   1.000
_cell.length_c   1.000
_cell.angle_alpha   90.00
_cell.angle_beta   90.00
_cell.angle_gamma   90.00
#
_symmetry.space_group_name_H-M   'P 1'
#
loop_
_entity.id
_entity.type
_entity.pdbx_description
1 polymer ?
#
loop_
_entity_poly.entity_id
_entity_poly.type
_entity_poly.pdbx_seq_one_letter_code
_entity_poly.pdbx_strand_id
1 'polypeptide(L)'
;MLFDGWELDGYIEIIQMLSDLLGVQLPPVNNTNDGEVVVESGANGLDKLGLIRKWKGEENLNYWNDPYCNMINGTDGAIYPPLVDVAEKTYIFVTDLCRSIYTTYERDIETMGIKSNRFTVPAEVFDDKNPENFCYCRDYSEDPSLCFSAGILDMRPCQFG
;
A
#
# COMPACT_ATOMS: atom_id res chain seq x y z
N MET A 1 -1.05 13.63 21.16
CA MET A 1 -0.78 12.19 20.86
C MET A 1 -0.28 11.93 19.44
N LEU A 2 -0.63 12.74 18.43
CA LEU A 2 -0.17 12.52 17.04
C LEU A 2 1.24 13.08 16.78
N PHE A 3 1.57 14.27 17.32
CA PHE A 3 2.88 14.90 17.09
C PHE A 3 3.50 15.53 18.34
N ASP A 4 2.81 15.45 19.48
CA ASP A 4 3.25 16.12 20.71
C ASP A 4 4.49 15.48 21.34
N GLY A 5 4.88 14.29 20.87
CA GLY A 5 5.86 13.47 21.57
C GLY A 5 5.36 13.10 22.97
N TRP A 6 6.08 12.21 23.62
CA TRP A 6 6.05 12.09 25.07
C TRP A 6 7.51 12.02 25.50
N GLU A 7 7.87 12.74 26.56
CA GLU A 7 9.18 12.55 27.21
C GLU A 7 9.16 11.17 27.89
N LEU A 8 9.57 10.13 27.16
CA LEU A 8 10.22 8.97 27.78
C LEU A 8 11.69 9.05 27.38
N ASP A 9 12.35 10.13 27.81
CA ASP A 9 13.70 10.54 27.41
C ASP A 9 14.80 9.49 27.66
N GLY A 10 14.51 8.42 28.40
CA GLY A 10 15.43 7.26 28.53
C GLY A 10 15.11 6.08 27.60
N TYR A 11 13.84 5.89 27.21
CA TYR A 11 13.42 4.72 26.44
C TYR A 11 13.42 4.99 24.93
N ILE A 12 13.22 6.23 24.49
CA ILE A 12 13.23 6.56 23.06
C ILE A 12 14.62 6.34 22.46
N GLU A 13 15.70 6.74 23.13
CA GLU A 13 17.07 6.46 22.65
C GLU A 13 17.34 4.96 22.59
N ILE A 14 16.86 4.19 23.57
CA ILE A 14 16.97 2.72 23.57
C ILE A 14 16.15 2.13 22.42
N ILE A 15 14.93 2.63 22.19
CA ILE A 15 14.05 2.17 21.12
C ILE A 15 14.61 2.55 19.75
N GLN A 16 15.21 3.73 19.58
CA GLN A 16 15.90 4.16 18.36
C GLN A 16 17.14 3.32 18.13
N MET A 17 17.97 3.11 19.15
CA MET A 17 19.14 2.25 19.07
C MET A 17 18.76 0.80 18.73
N LEU A 18 17.69 0.28 19.32
CA LEU A 18 17.16 -1.05 18.98
C LEU A 18 16.55 -1.07 17.58
N SER A 19 15.85 -0.01 17.15
CA SER A 19 15.35 0.17 15.79
C SER A 19 16.49 0.10 14.78
N ASP A 20 17.56 0.87 14.98
CA ASP A 20 18.72 0.91 14.11
C ASP A 20 19.49 -0.43 14.12
N LEU A 21 19.60 -1.06 15.29
CA LEU A 21 20.23 -2.38 15.43
C LEU A 21 19.44 -3.49 14.75
N LEU A 22 18.11 -3.45 14.82
CA LEU A 22 17.22 -4.49 14.32
C LEU A 22 16.69 -4.18 12.91
N GLY A 23 16.98 -3.00 12.35
CA GLY A 23 16.46 -2.55 11.06
C GLY A 23 14.94 -2.30 11.06
N VAL A 24 14.39 -1.95 12.22
CA VAL A 24 12.95 -1.82 12.45
C VAL A 24 12.54 -0.35 12.40
N GLN A 25 11.97 0.10 11.28
CA GLN A 25 11.68 1.51 11.00
C GLN A 25 10.56 2.08 11.87
N LEU A 26 10.85 2.97 12.84
CA LEU A 26 9.87 3.67 13.69
C LEU A 26 8.77 4.42 12.90
N PRO A 27 7.58 4.66 13.50
CA PRO A 27 6.47 5.34 12.82
C PRO A 27 6.94 6.64 12.18
N PRO A 28 6.41 7.01 11.00
CA PRO A 28 6.88 8.18 10.27
C PRO A 28 6.75 9.42 11.16
N VAL A 29 7.89 10.05 11.43
CA VAL A 29 7.98 11.29 12.17
C VAL A 29 8.10 12.44 11.18
N ASN A 30 7.72 13.64 11.61
CA ASN A 30 7.89 14.80 10.75
C ASN A 30 9.37 14.92 10.29
N ASN A 31 9.59 15.23 9.01
CA ASN A 31 10.88 15.19 8.30
C ASN A 31 11.44 13.81 7.91
N THR A 32 10.62 12.75 7.85
CA THR A 32 10.98 11.49 7.17
C THR A 32 10.31 11.36 5.81
N ASN A 33 10.75 10.38 5.01
CA ASN A 33 10.07 9.95 3.79
C ASN A 33 9.80 8.44 3.84
N ASP A 34 8.85 7.97 3.03
CA ASP A 34 8.42 6.56 3.01
C ASP A 34 9.32 5.66 2.16
N GLY A 35 10.49 6.17 1.76
CA GLY A 35 11.45 5.50 0.90
C GLY A 35 11.52 6.06 -0.52
N GLU A 36 12.57 5.68 -1.24
CA GLU A 36 12.75 6.04 -2.65
C GLU A 36 11.76 5.28 -3.54
N VAL A 37 11.10 6.00 -4.45
CA VAL A 37 10.18 5.44 -5.44
C VAL A 37 10.71 5.74 -6.84
N VAL A 38 10.80 4.71 -7.68
CA VAL A 38 11.11 4.85 -9.10
C VAL A 38 9.79 4.80 -9.89
N VAL A 39 9.45 5.91 -10.52
CA VAL A 39 8.17 6.12 -11.22
C VAL A 39 8.40 6.37 -12.71
N GLU A 40 7.51 5.82 -13.53
CA GLU A 40 7.48 6.06 -14.97
C GLU A 40 6.95 7.47 -15.28
N SER A 41 7.77 8.26 -15.98
CA SER A 41 7.43 9.65 -16.35
C SER A 41 6.39 9.78 -17.47
N GLY A 42 6.05 8.67 -18.14
CA GLY A 42 5.22 8.66 -19.35
C GLY A 42 5.97 9.01 -20.65
N ALA A 43 7.27 9.31 -20.58
CA ALA A 43 8.08 9.64 -21.77
C ALA A 43 8.15 8.48 -22.80
N ASN A 44 8.04 7.24 -22.32
CA ASN A 44 8.05 6.03 -23.14
C ASN A 44 6.63 5.45 -23.38
N GLY A 45 5.60 6.28 -23.24
CA GLY A 45 4.20 5.90 -23.37
C GLY A 45 3.36 6.49 -22.25
N LEU A 46 2.30 7.23 -22.61
CA LEU A 46 1.41 7.85 -21.62
C LEU A 46 0.63 6.81 -20.82
N ASP A 47 0.41 5.61 -21.38
CA ASP A 47 -0.16 4.44 -20.71
C ASP A 47 0.66 3.99 -19.48
N LYS A 48 1.92 4.43 -19.37
CA LYS A 48 2.81 4.12 -18.24
C LYS A 48 2.93 5.25 -17.23
N LEU A 49 2.32 6.40 -17.49
CA LEU A 49 2.48 7.58 -16.63
C LEU A 49 2.13 7.26 -15.18
N GLY A 50 3.06 7.57 -14.27
CA GLY A 50 2.84 7.42 -12.83
C GLY A 50 2.98 5.98 -12.31
N LEU A 51 3.20 4.99 -13.18
CA LEU A 51 3.38 3.60 -12.73
C LEU A 51 4.66 3.46 -11.89
N ILE A 52 4.52 2.83 -10.73
CA ILE A 52 5.65 2.55 -9.84
C ILE A 52 6.37 1.31 -10.36
N ARG A 53 7.69 1.40 -10.49
CA ARG A 53 8.57 0.29 -10.90
C ARG A 53 9.36 -0.27 -9.75
N LYS A 54 9.80 0.58 -8.83
CA LYS A 54 10.53 0.17 -7.64
C LYS A 54 10.11 0.99 -6.44
N TRP A 55 10.11 0.34 -5.29
CA TRP A 55 10.03 1.00 -4.00
C TRP A 55 11.17 0.49 -3.13
N LYS A 56 11.94 1.41 -2.54
CA LYS A 56 13.14 1.09 -1.74
C LYS A 56 14.14 0.19 -2.50
N GLY A 57 14.27 0.40 -3.81
CA GLY A 57 15.17 -0.36 -4.68
C GLY A 57 14.62 -1.71 -5.18
N GLU A 58 13.50 -2.17 -4.64
CA GLU A 58 12.91 -3.48 -4.95
C GLU A 58 11.75 -3.35 -5.95
N GLU A 59 11.65 -4.33 -6.87
CA GLU A 59 10.55 -4.42 -7.85
C GLU A 59 9.31 -5.13 -7.29
N ASN A 60 9.48 -5.89 -6.21
CA ASN A 60 8.42 -6.60 -5.50
C ASN A 60 8.65 -6.46 -3.99
N LEU A 61 7.56 -6.56 -3.24
CA LEU A 61 7.60 -6.61 -1.78
C LEU A 61 8.12 -7.98 -1.32
N ASN A 62 8.42 -8.07 -0.02
CA ASN A 62 8.87 -9.30 0.64
C ASN A 62 8.10 -9.58 1.94
N TYR A 63 6.93 -8.95 2.10
CA TYR A 63 6.12 -9.04 3.32
C TYR A 63 5.16 -10.24 3.32
N TRP A 64 4.73 -10.67 2.14
CA TRP A 64 3.72 -11.72 1.97
C TRP A 64 4.38 -13.03 1.54
N ASN A 65 3.75 -14.16 1.87
CA ASN A 65 4.28 -15.50 1.53
C ASN A 65 3.93 -15.93 0.09
N ASP A 66 3.64 -14.98 -0.81
CA ASP A 66 3.25 -15.24 -2.20
C ASP A 66 3.75 -14.15 -3.16
N PRO A 67 4.28 -14.50 -4.34
CA PRO A 67 4.74 -13.53 -5.33
C PRO A 67 3.64 -12.56 -5.82
N TYR A 68 2.40 -13.02 -5.97
CA TYR A 68 1.27 -12.19 -6.41
C TYR A 68 0.95 -11.11 -5.39
N CYS A 69 0.84 -11.47 -4.12
CA CYS A 69 0.58 -10.51 -3.04
C CYS A 69 1.70 -9.48 -2.86
N ASN A 70 2.92 -9.84 -3.28
CA ASN A 70 4.10 -8.97 -3.24
C ASN A 70 4.26 -8.08 -4.48
N MET A 71 3.41 -8.17 -5.50
CA MET A 71 3.52 -7.32 -6.68
C MET A 71 3.27 -5.85 -6.35
N ILE A 72 4.14 -4.98 -6.86
CA ILE A 72 3.94 -3.52 -6.86
C ILE A 72 3.22 -3.16 -8.16
N ASN A 73 1.90 -3.00 -8.06
CA ASN A 73 1.02 -2.67 -9.18
C ASN A 73 0.46 -1.25 -9.05
N GLY A 74 0.40 -0.56 -10.19
CA GLY A 74 -0.28 0.72 -10.33
C GLY A 74 0.58 1.95 -10.03
N THR A 75 -0.10 3.04 -9.66
CA THR A 75 0.52 4.32 -9.31
C THR A 75 0.50 4.54 -7.79
N ASP A 76 0.93 5.70 -7.31
CA ASP A 76 0.76 6.14 -5.92
C ASP A 76 -0.67 6.64 -5.61
N GLY A 77 -1.54 6.65 -6.62
CA GLY A 77 -2.92 7.10 -6.52
C GLY A 77 -3.14 8.60 -6.73
N ALA A 78 -2.08 9.39 -6.90
CA ALA A 78 -2.16 10.83 -7.15
C ALA A 78 -2.32 11.15 -8.64
N ILE A 79 -1.67 10.38 -9.49
CA ILE A 79 -1.72 10.50 -10.96
C ILE A 79 -2.00 9.14 -11.56
N TYR A 80 -2.71 9.11 -12.68
CA TYR A 80 -3.01 7.90 -13.43
C TYR A 80 -2.69 8.12 -14.92
N PRO A 81 -2.40 7.04 -15.67
CA PRO A 81 -2.36 7.09 -17.13
C PRO A 81 -3.63 7.76 -17.70
N PRO A 82 -3.52 8.61 -18.72
CA PRO A 82 -4.70 9.23 -19.34
C PRO A 82 -5.51 8.16 -20.07
N LEU A 83 -6.82 8.42 -20.21
CA LEU A 83 -7.78 7.55 -20.92
C LEU A 83 -7.99 6.18 -20.26
N VAL A 84 -8.00 6.12 -18.92
CA VAL A 84 -8.46 4.93 -18.19
C VAL A 84 -9.88 4.59 -18.67
N ASP A 85 -10.04 3.43 -19.29
CA ASP A 85 -11.37 2.86 -19.51
C ASP A 85 -12.02 2.69 -18.14
N VAL A 86 -13.15 3.34 -17.92
CA VAL A 86 -13.86 3.28 -16.64
C VAL A 86 -14.28 1.85 -16.26
N ALA A 87 -14.33 0.94 -17.22
CA ALA A 87 -14.60 -0.47 -16.96
C ALA A 87 -13.41 -1.23 -16.35
N GLU A 88 -12.19 -0.69 -16.43
CA GLU A 88 -10.98 -1.36 -15.96
C GLU A 88 -10.68 -1.08 -14.47
N LYS A 89 -10.12 -2.09 -13.79
CA LYS A 89 -9.57 -1.93 -12.43
C LYS A 89 -8.34 -1.04 -12.49
N THR A 90 -8.32 0.00 -11.67
CA THR A 90 -7.14 0.88 -11.53
C THR A 90 -6.39 0.53 -10.27
N TYR A 91 -5.13 0.08 -10.41
CA TYR A 91 -4.29 -0.31 -9.28
C TYR A 91 -3.60 0.89 -8.63
N ILE A 92 -3.42 0.80 -7.31
CA ILE A 92 -2.70 1.76 -6.48
C ILE A 92 -1.79 0.96 -5.55
N PHE A 93 -0.51 1.30 -5.50
CA PHE A 93 0.38 0.79 -4.46
C PHE A 93 0.34 1.72 -3.25
N VAL A 94 -0.11 1.20 -2.11
CA VAL A 94 -0.25 1.96 -0.87
C VAL A 94 0.83 1.49 0.09
N THR A 95 1.86 2.32 0.27
CA THR A 95 3.00 2.04 1.16
C THR A 95 2.55 1.73 2.58
N ASP A 96 1.56 2.46 3.08
CA ASP A 96 1.02 2.29 4.43
C ASP A 96 0.28 0.97 4.63
N LEU A 97 -0.24 0.36 3.55
CA LEU A 97 -0.89 -0.96 3.57
C LEU A 97 0.07 -2.08 3.18
N CYS A 98 1.29 -1.75 2.77
CA CYS A 98 2.32 -2.71 2.36
C CYS A 98 1.82 -3.66 1.27
N ARG A 99 0.93 -3.21 0.40
CA ARG A 99 0.40 -3.97 -0.74
C ARG A 99 -0.16 -3.04 -1.80
N SER A 100 -0.31 -3.58 -3.00
CA SER A 100 -1.19 -2.98 -4.00
C SER A 100 -2.65 -3.34 -3.75
N ILE A 101 -3.52 -2.36 -3.99
CA ILE A 101 -4.97 -2.49 -4.02
C ILE A 101 -5.48 -2.00 -5.38
N TYR A 102 -6.79 -2.12 -5.61
CA TYR A 102 -7.40 -1.56 -6.82
C TYR A 102 -8.68 -0.82 -6.50
N THR A 103 -9.04 0.06 -7.42
CA THR A 103 -10.31 0.78 -7.42
C THR A 103 -11.12 0.43 -8.66
N THR A 104 -12.43 0.61 -8.55
CA THR A 104 -13.38 0.41 -9.64
C THR A 104 -14.26 1.65 -9.78
N TYR A 105 -14.73 1.89 -11.00
CA TYR A 105 -15.66 2.98 -11.27
C TYR A 105 -16.97 2.78 -10.49
N GLU A 106 -17.38 3.82 -9.80
CA GLU A 106 -18.67 3.88 -9.10
C GLU A 106 -19.70 4.65 -9.95
N ARG A 107 -19.36 5.88 -10.35
CA ARG A 107 -20.26 6.80 -11.05
C ARG A 107 -19.57 8.05 -11.56
N ASP A 108 -20.22 8.76 -12.47
CA ASP A 108 -19.83 10.12 -12.87
C ASP A 108 -20.14 11.12 -11.75
N ILE A 109 -19.27 12.12 -11.62
CA ILE A 109 -19.44 13.27 -10.73
C ILE A 109 -19.08 14.56 -11.45
N GLU A 110 -19.57 15.67 -10.91
CA GLU A 110 -19.15 17.00 -11.34
C GLU A 110 -18.67 17.77 -10.11
N THR A 111 -17.42 18.23 -10.15
CA THR A 111 -16.81 19.00 -9.07
C THR A 111 -16.34 20.31 -9.66
N MET A 112 -16.88 21.43 -9.17
CA MET A 112 -16.51 22.78 -9.64
C MET A 112 -16.65 22.97 -11.17
N GLY A 113 -17.66 22.34 -11.79
CA GLY A 113 -17.88 22.40 -13.24
C GLY A 113 -17.04 21.43 -14.07
N ILE A 114 -16.21 20.60 -13.43
CA ILE A 114 -15.37 19.60 -14.10
C ILE A 114 -16.01 18.22 -13.97
N LYS A 115 -16.41 17.65 -15.11
CA LYS A 115 -16.88 16.25 -15.18
C LYS A 115 -15.73 15.31 -14.89
N SER A 116 -15.94 14.41 -13.92
CA SER A 116 -14.94 13.46 -13.45
C SER A 116 -15.59 12.11 -13.16
N ASN A 117 -14.76 11.07 -13.11
CA ASN A 117 -15.19 9.72 -12.78
C ASN A 117 -14.85 9.43 -11.32
N ARG A 118 -15.80 8.96 -10.53
CA ARG A 118 -15.56 8.55 -9.15
C ARG A 118 -15.18 7.08 -9.10
N PHE A 119 -14.01 6.81 -8.56
CA PHE A 119 -13.52 5.46 -8.29
C PHE A 119 -13.56 5.16 -6.79
N THR A 120 -13.84 3.91 -6.44
CA THR A 120 -13.89 3.45 -5.05
C THR A 120 -13.14 2.14 -4.88
N VAL A 121 -12.63 1.88 -3.67
CA VAL A 121 -12.07 0.58 -3.30
C VAL A 121 -13.23 -0.38 -3.06
N PRO A 122 -13.41 -1.43 -3.87
CA PRO A 122 -14.51 -2.35 -3.71
C PRO A 122 -14.25 -3.30 -2.53
N ALA A 123 -15.31 -3.84 -1.92
CA ALA A 123 -15.21 -4.64 -0.69
C ALA A 123 -14.35 -5.90 -0.89
N GLU A 124 -14.32 -6.42 -2.10
CA GLU A 124 -13.53 -7.57 -2.57
C GLU A 124 -12.02 -7.41 -2.35
N VAL A 125 -11.52 -6.18 -2.19
CA VAL A 125 -10.11 -5.92 -1.85
C VAL A 125 -9.75 -6.41 -0.44
N PHE A 126 -10.71 -6.41 0.47
CA PHE A 126 -10.53 -6.83 1.87
C PHE A 126 -11.49 -7.97 2.25
N ASP A 127 -12.09 -8.67 1.28
CA ASP A 127 -12.96 -9.81 1.52
C ASP A 127 -12.11 -11.06 1.80
N ASP A 128 -12.35 -11.70 2.94
CA ASP A 128 -11.68 -12.92 3.39
C ASP A 128 -12.15 -14.17 2.62
N LYS A 129 -13.22 -14.05 1.82
CA LYS A 129 -13.71 -15.12 0.94
C LYS A 129 -13.16 -15.03 -0.48
N ASN A 130 -12.50 -13.92 -0.83
CA ASN A 130 -11.86 -13.77 -2.13
C ASN A 130 -10.55 -14.57 -2.16
N PRO A 131 -10.40 -15.60 -3.02
CA PRO A 131 -9.18 -16.40 -3.09
C PRO A 131 -7.92 -15.60 -3.42
N GLU A 132 -8.05 -14.48 -4.14
CA GLU A 132 -6.93 -13.57 -4.42
C GLU A 132 -6.35 -12.95 -3.14
N ASN A 133 -7.12 -12.90 -2.05
CA ASN A 133 -6.68 -12.30 -0.79
C ASN A 133 -6.03 -13.28 0.19
N PHE A 134 -6.06 -14.59 -0.06
CA PHE A 134 -5.56 -15.59 0.89
C PHE A 134 -4.07 -15.39 1.22
N CYS A 135 -3.26 -14.91 0.27
CA CYS A 135 -1.84 -14.66 0.50
C CYS A 135 -1.53 -13.41 1.34
N TYR A 136 -2.52 -12.56 1.63
CA TYR A 136 -2.38 -11.46 2.60
C TYR A 136 -2.57 -11.93 4.05
N CYS A 137 -2.83 -13.22 4.27
CA CYS A 137 -2.71 -13.86 5.57
C CYS A 137 -1.49 -14.81 5.55
N ARG A 138 -0.43 -14.47 6.30
CA ARG A 138 0.80 -15.28 6.31
C ARG A 138 0.60 -16.68 6.89
N ASP A 139 -0.31 -16.79 7.85
CA ASP A 139 -0.61 -18.03 8.58
C ASP A 139 -1.66 -18.90 7.85
N TYR A 140 -2.16 -18.46 6.69
CA TYR A 140 -3.23 -19.15 5.96
C TYR A 140 -2.89 -20.61 5.63
N SER A 141 -1.63 -20.89 5.28
CA SER A 141 -1.17 -22.26 4.98
C SER A 141 -1.04 -23.14 6.23
N GLU A 142 -0.86 -22.54 7.41
CA GLU A 142 -0.72 -23.26 8.68
C GLU A 142 -2.10 -23.52 9.29
N ASP A 143 -2.89 -22.46 9.46
CA ASP A 143 -4.25 -22.52 9.98
C ASP A 143 -5.07 -21.31 9.48
N PRO A 144 -6.00 -21.51 8.54
CA PRO A 144 -6.89 -20.44 8.05
C PRO A 144 -7.72 -19.76 9.14
N SER A 145 -7.91 -20.38 10.31
CA SER A 145 -8.66 -19.78 11.42
C SER A 145 -7.89 -18.67 12.15
N LEU A 146 -6.57 -18.55 11.91
CA LEU A 146 -5.73 -17.46 12.41
C LEU A 146 -5.87 -16.18 11.58
N CYS A 147 -6.48 -16.25 10.40
CA CYS A 147 -6.71 -15.10 9.55
C CYS A 147 -7.89 -14.26 10.06
N PHE A 148 -7.72 -12.93 10.02
CA PHE A 148 -8.80 -12.01 10.37
C PHE A 148 -9.97 -12.08 9.38
N SER A 149 -11.16 -11.76 9.87
CA SER A 149 -12.36 -11.66 9.03
C SER A 149 -12.29 -10.49 8.04
N ALA A 150 -13.18 -10.52 7.06
CA ALA A 150 -13.31 -9.47 6.05
C ALA A 150 -13.25 -8.03 6.62
N GLY A 151 -12.55 -7.15 5.90
CA GLY A 151 -12.36 -5.74 6.25
C GLY A 151 -11.12 -5.46 7.11
N ILE A 152 -10.37 -6.49 7.53
CA ILE A 152 -9.17 -6.35 8.34
C ILE A 152 -7.96 -6.90 7.57
N LEU A 153 -6.85 -6.15 7.59
CA LEU A 153 -5.55 -6.56 7.06
C LEU A 153 -4.56 -6.66 8.21
N ASP A 154 -3.86 -7.79 8.30
CA ASP A 154 -2.76 -7.96 9.25
C ASP A 154 -1.53 -7.20 8.79
N MET A 155 -1.19 -6.11 9.50
CA MET A 155 -0.10 -5.21 9.16
C MET A 155 1.23 -5.55 9.84
N ARG A 156 1.22 -6.52 10.78
CA ARG A 156 2.42 -7.03 11.46
C ARG A 156 3.61 -7.30 10.52
N PRO A 157 3.41 -7.91 9.32
CA PRO A 157 4.52 -8.25 8.42
C PRO A 157 5.39 -7.07 7.99
N CYS A 158 4.86 -5.84 8.01
CA CYS A 158 5.60 -4.65 7.61
C CYS A 158 5.60 -3.52 8.65
N GLN A 159 4.86 -3.68 9.76
CA GLN A 159 4.78 -2.74 10.87
C GLN A 159 5.23 -3.42 12.17
N PHE A 160 6.55 -3.58 12.32
CA PHE A 160 7.22 -3.95 13.59
C PHE A 160 7.06 -5.38 14.10
N GLY A 161 6.47 -6.30 13.32
CA GLY A 161 6.47 -7.74 13.60
C GLY A 161 5.18 -8.30 14.17
#